data_AF-A0A2S7DT88-F1
#
_entry.id   AF-A0A2S7DT88-F1
#
_cell.length_a   1.000
_cell.length_b   1.000
_cell.length_c   1.000
_cell.angle_alpha   90.00
_cell.angle_beta   90.00
_cell.angle_gamma   90.00
#
_symmetry.space_group_name_H-M   'P 1'
#
loop_
_entity.id
_entity.type
_entity.pdbx_description
1 polymer ?
#
loop_
_entity_poly.entity_id
_entity_poly.type
_entity_poly.pdbx_seq_one_letter_code
_entity_poly.pdbx_strand_id
1 'polypeptide(L)'
;MSVSIAGRTISMPTMLSTLARQCLAFVDGGTQWLAWAIRSPNLRYDFPDESSLLGDVQQGLHGSRLSWLPQLELKVSPIKLMTLNSTDLGALIQAESGDTGSVVKAQVQRIFRENALFAASDLAAGPSLLTQLKIDGAGLFQSLDLEESLALRQLAAEAPPANVTPALQQEAAAFAVEQARTPLEFCDYYRFYLTCTQAIAAADDRAQAAASALQTLLPLLFGTLDCPQVQGLPSPTEVERSVTEWLMHGRQIGFARLSLAAQQIVQHTRYRGDGSDQAASDAIHLYVSSAQAFLAAHRPTRGVLGQTGNSCLFAIQNDSLAALLQVNDGIISLRDFGAAPATASAPNETEAAE
;
A
#
# COMPACT_ATOMS: atom_id res chain seq x y z
N MET A 1 2.16 -4.89 39.00
CA MET A 1 2.36 -3.87 37.95
C MET A 1 1.85 -4.51 36.67
N SER A 2 0.76 -3.99 36.10
CA SER A 2 0.01 -4.79 35.12
C SER A 2 0.04 -4.28 33.70
N VAL A 3 0.23 -2.98 33.47
CA VAL A 3 0.47 -2.43 32.14
C VAL A 3 1.69 -1.50 32.20
N SER A 4 2.64 -1.72 31.31
CA SER A 4 3.85 -0.92 31.11
C SER A 4 3.96 -0.54 29.64
N ILE A 5 4.32 0.71 29.36
CA ILE A 5 4.55 1.23 28.01
C ILE A 5 5.89 1.96 28.00
N ALA A 6 6.82 1.54 27.14
CA ALA A 6 8.19 2.06 27.11
C ALA A 6 8.86 2.05 28.52
N GLY A 7 8.59 1.02 29.32
CA GLY A 7 9.06 0.89 30.70
C GLY A 7 8.34 1.77 31.72
N ARG A 8 7.36 2.59 31.32
CA ARG A 8 6.53 3.41 32.21
C ARG A 8 5.27 2.66 32.62
N THR A 9 5.06 2.49 33.92
CA THR A 9 3.82 1.92 34.46
C THR A 9 2.61 2.80 34.19
N ILE A 10 1.53 2.20 33.69
CA ILE A 10 0.24 2.84 33.50
C ILE A 10 -0.71 2.42 34.62
N SER A 11 -1.08 3.38 35.46
CA SER A 11 -1.96 3.15 36.62
C SER A 11 -3.35 3.79 36.45
N MET A 12 -3.52 4.66 35.46
CA MET A 12 -4.80 5.29 35.10
C MET A 12 -4.88 5.50 33.58
N PRO A 13 -6.06 5.39 32.95
CA PRO A 13 -6.20 5.61 31.51
C PRO A 13 -5.71 6.98 31.03
N THR A 14 -5.84 8.01 31.86
CA THR A 14 -5.39 9.39 31.58
C THR A 14 -3.87 9.53 31.43
N MET A 15 -3.09 8.51 31.81
CA MET A 15 -1.65 8.48 31.61
C MET A 15 -1.24 8.15 30.16
N LEU A 16 -2.16 7.59 29.36
CA LEU A 16 -1.99 7.49 27.91
C LEU A 16 -2.10 8.88 27.27
N SER A 17 -1.50 9.08 26.10
CA SER A 17 -1.73 10.31 25.32
C SER A 17 -3.22 10.47 24.97
N THR A 18 -3.66 11.71 24.74
CA THR A 18 -5.03 11.98 24.28
C THR A 18 -5.34 11.24 22.98
N LEU A 19 -4.36 11.21 22.07
CA LEU A 19 -4.42 10.47 20.82
C LEU A 19 -4.67 8.97 21.06
N ALA A 20 -3.84 8.33 21.88
CA ALA A 20 -4.00 6.90 22.19
C ALA A 20 -5.33 6.58 22.86
N ARG A 21 -5.83 7.45 23.76
CA ARG A 21 -7.16 7.26 24.36
C ARG A 21 -8.28 7.36 23.34
N GLN A 22 -8.22 8.31 22.41
CA GLN A 22 -9.19 8.45 21.33
C GLN A 22 -9.16 7.23 20.39
N CYS A 23 -7.96 6.78 20.00
CA CYS A 23 -7.78 5.57 19.19
C CYS A 23 -8.29 4.31 19.91
N LEU A 24 -8.02 4.17 21.22
CA LEU A 24 -8.51 3.04 22.01
C LEU A 24 -10.05 2.98 22.07
N ALA A 25 -10.73 4.13 21.98
CA ALA A 25 -12.18 4.18 21.96
C ALA A 25 -12.80 3.62 20.66
N PHE A 26 -12.02 3.54 19.58
CA PHE A 26 -12.42 2.88 18.34
C PHE A 26 -12.25 1.36 18.37
N VAL A 27 -11.52 0.83 19.36
CA VAL A 27 -11.43 -0.62 19.61
C VAL A 27 -12.59 -1.02 20.51
N ASP A 28 -13.52 -1.82 19.99
CA ASP A 28 -14.63 -2.33 20.81
C ASP A 28 -14.09 -3.12 22.01
N GLY A 29 -14.53 -2.78 23.22
CA GLY A 29 -13.98 -3.31 24.47
C GLY A 29 -12.60 -2.78 24.89
N GLY A 30 -11.93 -1.94 24.10
CA GLY A 30 -10.55 -1.50 24.35
C GLY A 30 -10.39 -0.69 25.64
N THR A 31 -11.32 0.24 25.91
CA THR A 31 -11.28 1.05 27.14
C THR A 31 -11.55 0.21 28.39
N GLN A 32 -12.46 -0.76 28.29
CA GLN A 32 -12.81 -1.71 29.35
C GLN A 32 -11.64 -2.64 29.64
N TRP A 33 -10.98 -3.15 28.58
CA TRP A 33 -9.78 -3.96 28.70
C TRP A 33 -8.68 -3.21 29.45
N LEU A 34 -8.40 -1.95 29.10
CA LEU A 34 -7.37 -1.17 29.77
C LEU A 34 -7.70 -0.98 31.26
N ALA A 35 -8.96 -0.65 31.57
CA ALA A 35 -9.41 -0.49 32.96
C ALA A 35 -9.34 -1.79 33.77
N TRP A 36 -9.58 -2.94 33.13
CA TRP A 36 -9.39 -4.26 33.74
C TRP A 36 -7.90 -4.60 33.93
N ALA A 37 -7.08 -4.39 32.90
CA ALA A 37 -5.66 -4.70 32.92
C ALA A 37 -4.94 -3.91 34.02
N ILE A 38 -5.18 -2.60 34.13
CA ILE A 38 -4.64 -1.75 35.20
C ILE A 38 -4.96 -2.28 36.61
N ARG A 39 -6.16 -2.85 36.80
CA ARG A 39 -6.62 -3.36 38.11
C ARG A 39 -6.21 -4.80 38.40
N SER A 40 -5.59 -5.51 37.45
CA SER A 40 -5.28 -6.94 37.56
C SER A 40 -3.86 -7.17 38.05
N PRO A 41 -3.61 -7.42 39.36
CA PRO A 41 -2.26 -7.42 39.93
C PRO A 41 -1.38 -8.58 39.47
N ASN A 42 -1.98 -9.68 39.00
CA ASN A 42 -1.30 -10.94 38.67
C ASN A 42 -0.88 -11.05 37.20
N LEU A 43 -1.27 -10.10 36.36
CA LEU A 43 -0.94 -10.08 34.94
C LEU A 43 0.03 -8.94 34.67
N ARG A 44 0.97 -9.13 33.75
CA ARG A 44 1.92 -8.10 33.31
C ARG A 44 1.91 -8.02 31.80
N TYR A 45 1.50 -6.87 31.30
CA TYR A 45 1.54 -6.47 29.90
C TYR A 45 2.62 -5.40 29.74
N ASP A 46 3.51 -5.58 28.77
CA ASP A 46 4.60 -4.65 28.49
C ASP A 46 4.62 -4.38 26.99
N PHE A 47 4.57 -3.10 26.64
CA PHE A 47 4.52 -2.63 25.26
C PHE A 47 5.67 -1.65 25.00
N PRO A 48 6.30 -1.68 23.83
CA PRO A 48 7.37 -0.73 23.51
C PRO A 48 6.84 0.70 23.35
N ASP A 49 5.60 0.87 22.90
CA ASP A 49 4.94 2.17 22.69
C ASP A 49 3.40 2.04 22.71
N GLU A 50 2.70 3.18 22.63
CA GLU A 50 1.24 3.23 22.65
C GLU A 50 0.59 2.63 21.39
N SER A 51 1.26 2.67 20.23
CA SER A 51 0.76 2.09 18.98
C SER A 51 0.74 0.56 19.07
N SER A 52 1.80 -0.02 19.64
CA SER A 52 1.91 -1.45 19.90
C SER A 52 0.85 -1.92 20.89
N LEU A 53 0.57 -1.15 21.95
CA LEU A 53 -0.56 -1.41 22.84
C LEU A 53 -1.88 -1.48 22.07
N LEU A 54 -2.17 -0.51 21.20
CA LEU A 54 -3.43 -0.48 20.47
C LEU A 54 -3.58 -1.65 19.50
N GLY A 55 -2.50 -1.99 18.79
CA GLY A 55 -2.46 -3.14 17.89
C GLY A 55 -2.72 -4.45 18.63
N ASP A 56 -2.01 -4.68 19.74
CA ASP A 56 -2.11 -5.91 20.52
C ASP A 56 -3.46 -6.04 21.25
N VAL A 57 -4.04 -4.94 21.73
CA VAL A 57 -5.37 -4.95 22.34
C VAL A 57 -6.43 -5.32 21.30
N GLN A 58 -6.38 -4.72 20.12
CA GLN A 58 -7.31 -5.04 19.03
C GLN A 58 -7.16 -6.50 18.58
N GLN A 59 -5.93 -6.97 18.36
CA GLN A 59 -5.65 -8.36 18.01
C GLN A 59 -6.09 -9.34 19.11
N GLY A 60 -5.83 -9.01 20.38
CA GLY A 60 -6.13 -9.88 21.52
C GLY A 60 -7.63 -9.99 21.83
N LEU A 61 -8.39 -8.89 21.68
CA LEU A 61 -9.83 -8.90 21.92
C LEU A 61 -10.62 -9.55 20.78
N HIS A 62 -10.21 -9.31 19.53
CA HIS A 62 -11.03 -9.65 18.35
C HIS A 62 -10.41 -10.67 17.41
N GLY A 63 -9.16 -11.07 17.62
CA GLY A 63 -8.44 -11.97 16.71
C GLY A 63 -8.08 -11.34 15.36
N SER A 64 -8.25 -10.03 15.21
CA SER A 64 -8.00 -9.26 13.98
C SER A 64 -7.23 -7.99 14.29
N ARG A 65 -6.29 -7.61 13.43
CA ARG A 65 -5.52 -6.35 13.50
C ARG A 65 -6.34 -5.10 13.11
N LEU A 66 -7.54 -5.31 12.56
CA LEU A 66 -8.40 -4.25 12.02
C LEU A 66 -9.61 -4.04 12.92
N SER A 67 -9.88 -2.79 13.26
CA SER A 67 -11.13 -2.36 13.89
C SER A 67 -12.18 -2.12 12.81
N TRP A 68 -13.42 -2.49 13.12
CA TRP A 68 -14.59 -2.19 12.31
C TRP A 68 -15.36 -1.03 12.93
N LEU A 69 -15.55 0.04 12.15
CA LEU A 69 -16.30 1.23 12.53
C LEU A 69 -17.64 1.21 11.77
N PRO A 70 -18.73 0.71 12.38
CA PRO A 70 -19.98 0.44 11.67
C PRO A 70 -20.66 1.66 11.08
N GLN A 71 -20.71 2.81 11.77
CA GLN A 71 -21.41 3.99 11.21
C GLN A 71 -20.61 4.63 10.06
N LEU A 72 -19.28 4.54 10.14
CA LEU A 72 -18.37 4.99 9.09
C LEU A 72 -18.18 3.98 7.96
N GLU A 73 -18.69 2.76 8.12
CA GLU A 73 -18.46 1.61 7.25
C GLU A 73 -16.96 1.39 6.93
N LEU A 74 -16.09 1.62 7.92
CA LEU A 74 -14.65 1.66 7.75
C LEU A 74 -13.96 0.50 8.49
N LYS A 75 -13.16 -0.30 7.77
CA LYS A 75 -12.20 -1.23 8.35
C LYS A 75 -10.83 -0.58 8.40
N VAL A 76 -10.24 -0.39 9.58
CA VAL A 76 -8.96 0.32 9.70
C VAL A 76 -8.15 -0.21 10.89
N SER A 77 -6.83 -0.24 10.76
CA SER A 77 -5.96 -0.56 11.90
C SER A 77 -5.97 0.59 12.92
N PRO A 78 -6.04 0.31 14.24
CA PRO A 78 -5.83 1.32 15.27
C PRO A 78 -4.49 2.06 15.12
N ILE A 79 -3.47 1.37 14.59
CA ILE A 79 -2.15 1.96 14.35
C ILE A 79 -2.22 3.03 13.24
N LYS A 80 -3.06 2.82 12.21
CA LYS A 80 -3.35 3.86 11.21
C LYS A 80 -4.08 5.05 11.83
N LEU A 81 -5.02 4.83 12.73
CA LEU A 81 -5.73 5.91 13.41
C LEU A 81 -4.79 6.79 14.25
N MET A 82 -3.72 6.21 14.81
CA MET A 82 -2.65 6.96 15.49
C MET A 82 -1.86 7.91 14.58
N THR A 83 -2.01 7.82 13.26
CA THR A 83 -1.39 8.78 12.32
C THR A 83 -2.22 10.04 12.09
N LEU A 84 -3.48 10.05 12.57
CA LEU A 84 -4.37 11.20 12.48
C LEU A 84 -4.10 12.18 13.63
N ASN A 85 -4.51 13.44 13.46
CA ASN A 85 -4.48 14.39 14.58
C ASN A 85 -5.72 14.23 15.49
N SER A 86 -5.64 14.72 16.73
CA SER A 86 -6.74 14.59 17.71
C SER A 86 -8.06 15.24 17.29
N THR A 87 -8.00 16.28 16.46
CA THR A 87 -9.19 16.96 15.94
C THR A 87 -9.94 16.08 14.94
N ASP A 88 -9.21 15.48 14.01
CA ASP A 88 -9.75 14.56 13.02
C ASP A 88 -10.32 13.31 13.70
N LEU A 89 -9.63 12.74 14.70
CA LEU A 89 -10.19 11.65 15.50
C LEU A 89 -11.45 12.07 16.25
N GLY A 90 -11.52 13.30 16.76
CA GLY A 90 -12.73 13.84 17.39
C GLY A 90 -13.93 13.86 16.43
N ALA A 91 -13.73 14.31 15.19
CA ALA A 91 -14.76 14.31 14.16
C ALA A 91 -15.19 12.87 13.79
N LEU A 92 -14.24 11.93 13.69
CA LEU A 92 -14.55 10.52 13.46
C LEU A 92 -15.34 9.90 14.62
N ILE A 93 -15.04 10.25 15.88
CA ILE A 93 -15.78 9.78 17.07
C ILE A 93 -17.23 10.29 17.02
N GLN A 94 -17.44 11.56 16.65
CA GLN A 94 -18.79 12.14 16.54
C GLN A 94 -19.61 11.42 15.47
N ALA A 95 -19.03 11.21 14.29
CA ALA A 95 -19.65 10.47 13.21
C ALA A 95 -19.95 9.01 13.61
N GLU A 96 -19.00 8.34 14.26
CA GLU A 96 -19.16 6.95 14.71
C GLU A 96 -20.19 6.81 15.84
N SER A 97 -20.44 7.88 16.59
CA SER A 97 -21.51 7.95 17.60
C SER A 97 -22.90 8.22 16.99
N GLY A 98 -23.00 8.38 15.66
CA GLY A 98 -24.25 8.59 14.94
C GLY A 98 -24.59 10.04 14.57
N ASP A 99 -23.64 10.99 14.71
CA ASP A 99 -23.86 12.35 14.22
C ASP A 99 -23.87 12.38 12.69
N THR A 100 -25.02 12.74 12.11
CA THR A 100 -25.24 12.79 10.67
C THR A 100 -25.27 14.21 10.10
N GLY A 101 -24.88 15.21 10.89
CA GLY A 101 -24.81 16.61 10.50
C GLY A 101 -23.93 16.83 9.26
N SER A 102 -24.33 17.77 8.41
CA SER A 102 -23.63 18.05 7.14
C SER A 102 -22.16 18.47 7.34
N VAL A 103 -21.87 19.21 8.41
CA VAL A 103 -20.51 19.64 8.77
C VAL A 103 -19.64 18.44 9.14
N VAL A 104 -20.13 17.53 9.98
CA VAL A 104 -19.41 16.31 10.38
C VAL A 104 -19.16 15.42 9.15
N LYS A 105 -20.17 15.23 8.30
CA LYS A 105 -20.01 14.47 7.04
C LYS A 105 -18.92 15.06 6.13
N ALA A 106 -18.90 16.39 5.95
CA ALA A 106 -17.88 17.04 5.14
C ALA A 106 -16.47 16.88 5.74
N GLN A 107 -16.35 16.94 7.07
CA GLN A 107 -15.10 16.68 7.77
C GLN A 107 -14.63 15.24 7.61
N VAL A 108 -15.51 14.25 7.78
CA VAL A 108 -15.19 12.83 7.58
C VAL A 108 -14.69 12.58 6.15
N GLN A 109 -15.37 13.13 5.13
CA GLN A 109 -14.95 13.00 3.75
C GLN A 109 -13.57 13.62 3.47
N ARG A 110 -13.28 14.78 4.06
CA ARG A 110 -11.95 15.39 3.99
C ARG A 110 -10.91 14.46 4.62
N ILE A 111 -11.17 13.98 5.84
CA ILE A 111 -10.26 13.08 6.59
C ILE A 111 -9.97 11.83 5.77
N PHE A 112 -10.99 11.21 5.18
CA PHE A 112 -10.84 9.99 4.38
C PHE A 112 -9.95 10.24 3.17
N ARG A 113 -10.18 11.33 2.44
CA ARG A 113 -9.38 11.71 1.27
C ARG A 113 -7.92 12.00 1.62
N GLU A 114 -7.68 12.81 2.64
CA GLU A 114 -6.33 13.24 3.04
C GLU A 114 -5.49 12.11 3.60
N ASN A 115 -6.14 11.09 4.17
CA ASN A 115 -5.45 9.98 4.84
C ASN A 115 -5.54 8.65 4.08
N ALA A 116 -6.09 8.66 2.87
CA ALA A 116 -6.35 7.49 2.04
C ALA A 116 -7.09 6.37 2.81
N LEU A 117 -8.18 6.76 3.49
CA LEU A 117 -9.11 5.83 4.12
C LEU A 117 -10.29 5.62 3.18
N PHE A 118 -10.64 4.35 2.97
CA PHE A 118 -11.66 3.91 2.03
C PHE A 118 -12.71 3.10 2.78
N ALA A 119 -13.95 3.55 2.71
CA ALA A 119 -15.10 2.86 3.30
C ALA A 119 -15.51 1.65 2.44
N ALA A 120 -16.43 0.84 2.95
CA ALA A 120 -16.99 -0.29 2.21
C ALA A 120 -17.53 0.11 0.82
N SER A 121 -18.17 1.28 0.72
CA SER A 121 -18.69 1.82 -0.54
C SER A 121 -17.57 2.15 -1.55
N ASP A 122 -16.42 2.64 -1.10
CA ASP A 122 -15.25 2.86 -1.98
C ASP A 122 -14.64 1.53 -2.45
N LEU A 123 -14.55 0.55 -1.54
CA LEU A 123 -13.98 -0.77 -1.83
C LEU A 123 -14.83 -1.58 -2.82
N ALA A 124 -16.14 -1.28 -2.93
CA ALA A 124 -17.04 -1.88 -3.91
C ALA A 124 -16.64 -1.60 -5.37
N ALA A 125 -15.77 -0.62 -5.62
CA ALA A 125 -15.20 -0.36 -6.95
C ALA A 125 -14.40 -1.56 -7.49
N GLY A 126 -13.70 -2.31 -6.62
CA GLY A 126 -12.94 -3.50 -7.01
C GLY A 126 -13.84 -4.61 -7.59
N PRO A 127 -14.83 -5.13 -6.84
CA PRO A 127 -15.80 -6.10 -7.36
C PRO A 127 -16.56 -5.62 -8.60
N SER A 128 -16.88 -4.32 -8.68
CA SER A 128 -17.52 -3.72 -9.85
C SER A 128 -16.62 -3.81 -11.09
N LEU A 129 -15.31 -3.52 -10.95
CA LEU A 129 -14.33 -3.71 -12.00
C LEU A 129 -14.25 -5.18 -12.43
N LEU A 130 -14.17 -6.13 -11.49
CA LEU A 130 -14.11 -7.56 -11.82
C LEU A 130 -15.32 -8.02 -12.65
N THR A 131 -16.51 -7.50 -12.33
CA THR A 131 -17.74 -7.76 -13.09
C THR A 131 -17.66 -7.16 -14.50
N GLN A 132 -17.18 -5.93 -14.64
CA GLN A 132 -16.97 -5.28 -15.94
C GLN A 132 -15.96 -6.05 -16.82
N LEU A 133 -14.93 -6.61 -16.19
CA LEU A 133 -13.91 -7.45 -16.82
C LEU A 133 -14.39 -8.90 -17.07
N LYS A 134 -15.59 -9.27 -16.59
CA LYS A 134 -16.21 -10.61 -16.72
C LYS A 134 -15.39 -11.74 -16.08
N ILE A 135 -14.75 -11.45 -14.95
CA ILE A 135 -13.92 -12.39 -14.19
C ILE A 135 -14.32 -12.48 -12.72
N ASP A 136 -15.47 -11.90 -12.34
CA ASP A 136 -16.02 -11.94 -10.98
C ASP A 136 -16.29 -13.36 -10.47
N GLY A 137 -16.53 -14.32 -11.37
CA GLY A 137 -16.66 -15.74 -11.05
C GLY A 137 -15.35 -16.50 -10.81
N ALA A 138 -14.18 -15.87 -10.99
CA ALA A 138 -12.90 -16.55 -10.81
C ALA A 138 -12.64 -16.89 -9.34
N GLY A 139 -12.21 -18.13 -9.07
CA GLY A 139 -11.91 -18.61 -7.72
C GLY A 139 -10.87 -17.77 -6.96
N LEU A 140 -10.01 -17.06 -7.71
CA LEU A 140 -8.99 -16.16 -7.18
C LEU A 140 -9.54 -15.06 -6.26
N PHE A 141 -10.79 -14.64 -6.45
CA PHE A 141 -11.38 -13.50 -5.73
C PHE A 141 -12.40 -13.90 -4.66
N GLN A 142 -12.53 -15.19 -4.33
CA GLN A 142 -13.56 -15.66 -3.39
C GLN A 142 -13.36 -15.15 -1.95
N SER A 143 -12.12 -14.88 -1.55
CA SER A 143 -11.77 -14.48 -0.18
C SER A 143 -10.76 -13.34 -0.19
N LEU A 144 -11.25 -12.13 -0.49
CA LEU A 144 -10.43 -10.92 -0.47
C LEU A 144 -10.20 -10.43 0.95
N ASP A 145 -8.93 -10.23 1.32
CA ASP A 145 -8.58 -9.44 2.49
C ASP A 145 -8.68 -7.92 2.20
N LEU A 146 -8.36 -7.10 3.21
CA LEU A 146 -8.42 -5.64 3.04
C LEU A 146 -7.31 -5.11 2.12
N GLU A 147 -6.10 -5.67 2.15
CA GLU A 147 -5.01 -5.22 1.28
C GLU A 147 -5.33 -5.51 -0.20
N GLU A 148 -5.85 -6.69 -0.47
CA GLU A 148 -6.30 -7.12 -1.80
C GLU A 148 -7.48 -6.28 -2.30
N SER A 149 -8.45 -5.98 -1.42
CA SER A 149 -9.57 -5.09 -1.73
C SER A 149 -9.10 -3.68 -2.08
N LEU A 150 -8.11 -3.15 -1.34
CA LEU A 150 -7.50 -1.84 -1.61
C LEU A 150 -6.74 -1.84 -2.94
N ALA A 151 -6.03 -2.91 -3.27
CA ALA A 151 -5.32 -3.05 -4.53
C ALA A 151 -6.27 -3.07 -5.74
N LEU A 152 -7.39 -3.81 -5.64
CA LEU A 152 -8.43 -3.83 -6.68
C LEU A 152 -9.13 -2.48 -6.80
N ARG A 153 -9.41 -1.80 -5.68
CA ARG A 153 -9.96 -0.43 -5.69
C ARG A 153 -8.99 0.54 -6.36
N GLN A 154 -7.68 0.42 -6.09
CA GLN A 154 -6.67 1.23 -6.75
C GLN A 154 -6.66 0.98 -8.26
N LEU A 155 -6.69 -0.29 -8.69
CA LEU A 155 -6.77 -0.65 -10.10
C LEU A 155 -8.03 -0.07 -10.76
N ALA A 156 -9.18 -0.11 -10.08
CA ALA A 156 -10.43 0.44 -10.59
C ALA A 156 -10.43 1.98 -10.71
N ALA A 157 -9.59 2.67 -9.92
CA ALA A 157 -9.45 4.12 -9.97
C ALA A 157 -8.46 4.57 -11.06
N GLU A 158 -7.66 3.68 -11.62
CA GLU A 158 -6.70 4.00 -12.68
C GLU A 158 -7.42 4.14 -14.02
N ALA A 159 -7.22 5.27 -14.69
CA ALA A 159 -7.70 5.44 -16.06
C ALA A 159 -6.92 4.51 -17.00
N PRO A 160 -7.58 3.69 -17.82
CA PRO A 160 -6.89 2.90 -18.82
C PRO A 160 -6.18 3.83 -19.83
N PRO A 161 -5.03 3.41 -20.39
CA PRO A 161 -4.37 4.17 -21.46
C PRO A 161 -5.34 4.46 -22.62
N ALA A 162 -5.17 5.61 -23.29
CA ALA A 162 -6.12 6.10 -24.29
C ALA A 162 -6.40 5.13 -25.45
N ASN A 163 -5.48 4.21 -25.73
CA ASN A 163 -5.59 3.22 -26.80
C ASN A 163 -6.14 1.85 -26.33
N VAL A 164 -6.51 1.71 -25.06
CA VAL A 164 -7.00 0.45 -24.50
C VAL A 164 -8.53 0.38 -24.62
N THR A 165 -9.00 -0.58 -25.42
CA THR A 165 -10.44 -0.85 -25.60
C THR A 165 -10.99 -1.73 -24.47
N PRO A 166 -12.30 -1.73 -24.20
CA PRO A 166 -12.91 -2.66 -23.24
C PRO A 166 -12.65 -4.14 -23.55
N ALA A 167 -12.53 -4.50 -24.84
CA ALA A 167 -12.19 -5.86 -25.25
C ALA A 167 -10.77 -6.23 -24.83
N LEU A 168 -9.81 -5.32 -25.03
CA LEU A 168 -8.42 -5.52 -24.59
C LEU A 168 -8.30 -5.61 -23.06
N GLN A 169 -9.14 -4.88 -22.31
CA GLN A 169 -9.18 -5.02 -20.85
C GLN A 169 -9.69 -6.40 -20.43
N GLN A 170 -10.74 -6.93 -21.07
CA GLN A 170 -11.24 -8.28 -20.79
C GLN A 170 -10.20 -9.36 -21.15
N GLU A 171 -9.49 -9.18 -22.27
CA GLU A 171 -8.37 -10.04 -22.69
C GLU A 171 -7.23 -10.03 -21.66
N ALA A 172 -6.80 -8.84 -21.21
CA ALA A 172 -5.79 -8.69 -20.17
C ALA A 172 -6.22 -9.31 -18.84
N ALA A 173 -7.49 -9.17 -18.48
CA ALA A 173 -8.06 -9.73 -17.27
C ALA A 173 -8.08 -11.26 -17.30
N ALA A 174 -8.50 -11.86 -18.41
CA ALA A 174 -8.46 -13.31 -18.61
C ALA A 174 -7.04 -13.85 -18.49
N PHE A 175 -6.07 -13.22 -19.18
CA PHE A 175 -4.66 -13.57 -19.06
C PHE A 175 -4.17 -13.48 -17.62
N ALA A 176 -4.45 -12.38 -16.92
CA ALA A 176 -4.00 -12.17 -15.56
C ALA A 176 -4.57 -13.22 -14.58
N VAL A 177 -5.82 -13.64 -14.75
CA VAL A 177 -6.44 -14.71 -13.94
C VAL A 177 -5.74 -16.06 -14.13
N GLU A 178 -5.30 -16.38 -15.35
CA GLU A 178 -4.57 -17.63 -15.62
C GLU A 178 -3.18 -17.66 -14.96
N GLN A 179 -2.50 -16.51 -14.96
CA GLN A 179 -1.13 -16.39 -14.43
C GLN A 179 -1.08 -16.21 -12.91
N ALA A 180 -2.02 -15.47 -12.34
CA ALA A 180 -1.97 -15.09 -10.93
C ALA A 180 -2.25 -16.25 -9.95
N ARG A 181 -1.66 -16.16 -8.76
CA ARG A 181 -1.94 -16.97 -7.58
C ARG A 181 -2.51 -16.15 -6.43
N THR A 182 -2.44 -14.82 -6.52
CA THR A 182 -3.09 -13.88 -5.59
C THR A 182 -3.77 -12.72 -6.34
N PRO A 183 -4.77 -12.06 -5.75
CA PRO A 183 -5.37 -10.83 -6.30
C PRO A 183 -4.36 -9.70 -6.55
N LEU A 184 -3.30 -9.62 -5.75
CA LEU A 184 -2.21 -8.66 -5.96
C LEU A 184 -1.43 -8.97 -7.25
N GLU A 185 -1.11 -10.24 -7.50
CA GLU A 185 -0.48 -10.66 -8.75
C GLU A 185 -1.39 -10.43 -9.96
N PHE A 186 -2.71 -10.64 -9.81
CA PHE A 186 -3.67 -10.31 -10.86
C PHE A 186 -3.57 -8.83 -11.27
N CYS A 187 -3.50 -7.91 -10.30
CA CYS A 187 -3.36 -6.49 -10.58
C CYS A 187 -2.06 -6.17 -11.36
N ASP A 188 -0.97 -6.86 -11.06
CA ASP A 188 0.30 -6.66 -11.76
C ASP A 188 0.28 -7.26 -13.16
N TYR A 189 -0.20 -8.50 -13.32
CA TYR A 189 -0.27 -9.16 -14.62
C TYR A 189 -1.27 -8.49 -15.57
N TYR A 190 -2.36 -7.93 -15.05
CA TYR A 190 -3.27 -7.10 -15.83
C TYR A 190 -2.56 -5.88 -16.42
N ARG A 191 -1.81 -5.13 -15.60
CA ARG A 191 -1.03 -3.97 -16.07
C ARG A 191 0.10 -4.39 -17.01
N PHE A 192 0.82 -5.46 -16.67
CA PHE A 192 1.86 -6.05 -17.50
C PHE A 192 1.34 -6.34 -18.91
N TYR A 193 0.19 -7.01 -19.01
CA TYR A 193 -0.39 -7.37 -20.29
C TYR A 193 -0.71 -6.14 -21.14
N LEU A 194 -1.40 -5.15 -20.56
CA LEU A 194 -1.77 -3.92 -21.26
C LEU A 194 -0.54 -3.16 -21.78
N THR A 195 0.55 -3.12 -21.00
CA THR A 195 1.78 -2.45 -21.42
C THR A 195 2.58 -3.24 -22.45
N CYS A 196 2.72 -4.55 -22.24
CA CYS A 196 3.48 -5.43 -23.12
C CYS A 196 2.90 -5.45 -24.55
N THR A 197 1.57 -5.34 -24.65
CA THR A 197 0.83 -5.57 -25.89
C THR A 197 0.40 -4.29 -26.61
N GLN A 198 0.78 -3.12 -26.10
CA GLN A 198 0.28 -1.82 -26.55
C GLN A 198 0.45 -1.56 -28.06
N ALA A 199 1.51 -2.12 -28.67
CA ALA A 199 1.84 -1.94 -30.09
C ALA A 199 1.38 -3.10 -31.00
N ILE A 200 0.69 -4.12 -30.46
CA ILE A 200 0.35 -5.36 -31.16
C ILE A 200 -1.14 -5.39 -31.49
N ALA A 201 -1.46 -5.46 -32.78
CA ALA A 201 -2.85 -5.33 -33.27
C ALA A 201 -3.68 -6.62 -33.13
N ALA A 202 -3.10 -7.79 -33.39
CA ALA A 202 -3.81 -9.07 -33.37
C ALA A 202 -3.85 -9.69 -31.96
N ALA A 203 -5.00 -10.23 -31.55
CA ALA A 203 -5.20 -10.76 -30.19
C ALA A 203 -4.34 -12.00 -29.90
N ASP A 204 -4.25 -12.94 -30.85
CA ASP A 204 -3.45 -14.14 -30.67
C ASP A 204 -1.96 -13.80 -30.51
N ASP A 205 -1.47 -12.82 -31.29
CA ASP A 205 -0.09 -12.33 -31.19
C ASP A 205 0.16 -11.64 -29.84
N ARG A 206 -0.83 -10.91 -29.30
CA ARG A 206 -0.74 -10.28 -27.97
C ARG A 206 -0.59 -11.31 -26.87
N ALA A 207 -1.46 -12.33 -26.85
CA ALA A 207 -1.41 -13.39 -25.85
C ALA A 207 -0.08 -14.15 -25.90
N GLN A 208 0.38 -14.50 -27.10
CA GLN A 208 1.65 -15.19 -27.29
C GLN A 208 2.84 -14.33 -26.85
N ALA A 209 2.86 -13.04 -27.23
CA ALA A 209 3.92 -12.13 -26.85
C ALA A 209 4.00 -11.93 -25.33
N ALA A 210 2.86 -11.69 -24.67
CA ALA A 210 2.82 -11.53 -23.22
C ALA A 210 3.25 -12.81 -22.48
N ALA A 211 2.82 -13.99 -22.94
CA ALA A 211 3.24 -15.27 -22.37
C ALA A 211 4.74 -15.51 -22.55
N SER A 212 5.28 -15.25 -23.75
CA SER A 212 6.71 -15.38 -24.03
C SER A 212 7.53 -14.42 -23.17
N ALA A 213 7.10 -13.16 -23.05
CA ALA A 213 7.76 -12.16 -22.22
C ALA A 213 7.84 -12.61 -20.74
N LEU A 214 6.75 -13.16 -20.19
CA LEU A 214 6.76 -13.70 -18.83
C LEU A 214 7.69 -14.91 -18.68
N GLN A 215 7.65 -15.86 -19.63
CA GLN A 215 8.50 -17.04 -19.59
C GLN A 215 9.99 -16.69 -19.60
N THR A 216 10.39 -15.65 -20.34
CA THR A 216 11.76 -15.14 -20.33
C THR A 216 12.09 -14.35 -19.05
N LEU A 217 11.19 -13.47 -18.59
CA LEU A 217 11.48 -12.58 -17.46
C LEU A 217 11.51 -13.31 -16.10
N LEU A 218 10.54 -14.18 -15.82
CA LEU A 218 10.36 -14.74 -14.47
C LEU A 218 11.61 -15.47 -13.94
N PRO A 219 12.30 -16.33 -14.71
CA PRO A 219 13.53 -16.98 -14.24
C PRO A 219 14.67 -15.99 -13.95
N LEU A 220 14.73 -14.86 -14.67
CA LEU A 220 15.77 -13.84 -14.49
C LEU A 220 15.49 -12.94 -13.28
N LEU A 221 14.23 -12.86 -12.85
CA LEU A 221 13.81 -11.97 -11.77
C LEU A 221 13.97 -12.55 -10.36
N PHE A 222 14.30 -13.84 -10.19
CA PHE A 222 14.49 -14.43 -8.86
C PHE A 222 15.54 -13.69 -8.01
N GLY A 223 16.61 -13.18 -8.63
CA GLY A 223 17.62 -12.38 -7.95
C GLY A 223 17.11 -11.02 -7.45
N THR A 224 15.95 -10.56 -7.94
CA THR A 224 15.34 -9.28 -7.56
C THR A 224 14.32 -9.40 -6.43
N LEU A 225 14.20 -10.57 -5.77
CA LEU A 225 13.32 -10.74 -4.61
C LEU A 225 14.00 -10.45 -3.27
N ASP A 226 15.34 -10.44 -3.24
CA ASP A 226 16.07 -10.14 -2.00
C ASP A 226 15.93 -8.65 -1.65
N CYS A 227 15.58 -8.36 -0.41
CA CYS A 227 15.18 -7.04 0.05
C CYS A 227 15.67 -6.79 1.49
N PRO A 228 16.05 -5.54 1.83
CA PRO A 228 16.39 -5.21 3.20
C PRO A 228 15.18 -5.37 4.14
N GLN A 229 15.47 -5.77 5.37
CA GLN A 229 14.46 -5.99 6.40
C GLN A 229 14.63 -5.02 7.57
N VAL A 230 13.50 -4.65 8.16
CA VAL A 230 13.36 -3.77 9.33
C VAL A 230 12.31 -4.36 10.27
N GLN A 231 12.39 -3.99 11.54
CA GLN A 231 11.41 -4.42 12.53
C GLN A 231 10.29 -3.38 12.69
N GLY A 232 9.05 -3.87 12.81
CA GLY A 232 7.89 -3.02 13.08
C GLY A 232 7.60 -2.00 11.99
N LEU A 233 7.12 -0.82 12.40
CA LEU A 233 6.83 0.30 11.51
C LEU A 233 8.01 1.28 11.52
N PRO A 234 8.89 1.27 10.50
CA PRO A 234 10.09 2.08 10.51
C PRO A 234 9.79 3.55 10.25
N SER A 235 10.60 4.42 10.85
CA SER A 235 10.69 5.83 10.50
C SER A 235 11.41 6.04 9.15
N PRO A 236 11.27 7.21 8.50
CA PRO A 236 11.99 7.51 7.27
C PRO A 236 13.52 7.35 7.39
N THR A 237 14.10 7.75 8.51
CA THR A 237 15.53 7.63 8.78
C THR A 237 15.97 6.17 8.93
N GLU A 238 15.12 5.31 9.50
CA GLU A 238 15.42 3.88 9.59
C GLU A 238 15.40 3.22 8.21
N VAL A 239 14.43 3.57 7.36
CA VAL A 239 14.39 3.11 5.96
C VAL A 239 15.62 3.59 5.19
N GLU A 240 15.97 4.87 5.29
CA GLU A 240 17.18 5.45 4.66
C GLU A 240 18.43 4.68 5.06
N ARG A 241 18.63 4.46 6.37
CA ARG A 241 19.77 3.72 6.90
C ARG A 241 19.80 2.29 6.39
N SER A 242 18.69 1.56 6.50
CA SER A 242 18.62 0.15 6.06
C SER A 242 18.88 -0.01 4.56
N VAL A 243 18.35 0.90 3.73
CA VAL A 243 18.62 0.91 2.29
C VAL A 243 20.10 1.23 2.02
N THR A 244 20.66 2.25 2.67
CA THR A 244 22.06 2.64 2.49
C THR A 244 23.02 1.51 2.88
N GLU A 245 22.80 0.90 4.05
CA GLU A 245 23.58 -0.26 4.52
C GLU A 245 23.48 -1.43 3.54
N TRP A 246 22.28 -1.73 3.03
CA TRP A 246 22.07 -2.79 2.05
C TRP A 246 22.86 -2.56 0.76
N LEU A 247 22.79 -1.34 0.22
CA LEU A 247 23.49 -0.95 -1.00
C LEU A 247 25.02 -0.94 -0.81
N MET A 248 25.52 -0.54 0.36
CA MET A 248 26.96 -0.58 0.67
C MET A 248 27.54 -2.00 0.68
N HIS A 249 26.71 -3.01 0.98
CA HIS A 249 27.11 -4.43 0.88
C HIS A 249 27.05 -4.99 -0.56
N GLY A 250 26.84 -4.13 -1.56
CA GLY A 250 26.76 -4.51 -2.98
C GLY A 250 25.47 -5.25 -3.33
N ARG A 251 24.44 -5.20 -2.48
CA ARG A 251 23.16 -5.86 -2.72
C ARG A 251 22.19 -4.95 -3.46
N GLN A 252 21.23 -5.57 -4.16
CA GLN A 252 20.21 -4.88 -4.94
C GLN A 252 18.92 -4.70 -4.15
N ILE A 253 18.27 -3.54 -4.32
CA ILE A 253 16.90 -3.36 -3.81
C ILE A 253 15.98 -4.12 -4.76
N GLY A 254 15.25 -5.08 -4.20
CA GLY A 254 14.32 -5.92 -4.93
C GLY A 254 12.88 -5.43 -4.92
N PHE A 255 11.98 -6.31 -5.35
CA PHE A 255 10.54 -6.13 -5.39
C PHE A 255 9.86 -7.09 -4.43
N ALA A 256 8.66 -6.76 -3.98
CA ALA A 256 7.88 -7.61 -3.08
C ALA A 256 7.47 -8.97 -3.71
N ARG A 257 7.38 -9.04 -5.04
CA ARG A 257 6.94 -10.23 -5.79
C ARG A 257 7.37 -10.18 -7.25
N LEU A 258 7.45 -11.35 -7.89
CA LEU A 258 7.91 -11.49 -9.28
C LEU A 258 6.96 -10.81 -10.29
N SER A 259 5.66 -10.87 -10.05
CA SER A 259 4.65 -10.24 -10.91
C SER A 259 4.85 -8.73 -10.99
N LEU A 260 5.14 -8.09 -9.85
CA LEU A 260 5.41 -6.66 -9.76
C LEU A 260 6.73 -6.32 -10.48
N ALA A 261 7.78 -7.11 -10.25
CA ALA A 261 9.05 -6.92 -10.93
C ALA A 261 8.88 -6.98 -12.46
N ALA A 262 8.20 -8.02 -12.98
CA ALA A 262 7.93 -8.16 -14.42
C ALA A 262 7.14 -6.98 -14.97
N GLN A 263 6.09 -6.55 -14.24
CA GLN A 263 5.26 -5.39 -14.58
C GLN A 263 6.09 -4.09 -14.67
N GLN A 264 6.99 -3.87 -13.72
CA GLN A 264 7.86 -2.70 -13.67
C GLN A 264 8.88 -2.67 -14.81
N ILE A 265 9.47 -3.83 -15.15
CA ILE A 265 10.40 -3.93 -16.28
C ILE A 265 9.72 -3.59 -17.60
N VAL A 266 8.54 -4.15 -17.90
CA VAL A 266 7.85 -3.80 -19.15
C VAL A 266 7.32 -2.37 -19.14
N GLN A 267 6.95 -1.82 -17.98
CA GLN A 267 6.47 -0.45 -17.88
C GLN A 267 7.56 0.58 -18.19
N HIS A 268 8.74 0.41 -17.60
CA HIS A 268 9.76 1.47 -17.57
C HIS A 268 10.97 1.19 -18.47
N THR A 269 11.04 0.03 -19.10
CA THR A 269 12.09 -0.29 -20.08
C THR A 269 11.51 -0.41 -21.50
N ARG A 270 12.38 -0.68 -22.48
CA ARG A 270 11.98 -0.96 -23.87
C ARG A 270 11.63 -2.43 -24.11
N TYR A 271 11.86 -3.31 -23.14
CA TYR A 271 11.63 -4.75 -23.32
C TYR A 271 10.12 -5.05 -23.39
N ARG A 272 9.69 -5.75 -24.46
CA ARG A 272 8.28 -6.14 -24.68
C ARG A 272 8.12 -7.63 -25.02
N GLY A 273 9.14 -8.45 -24.75
CA GLY A 273 9.14 -9.89 -25.08
C GLY A 273 9.64 -10.23 -26.49
N ASP A 274 10.08 -9.24 -27.26
CA ASP A 274 10.58 -9.36 -28.63
C ASP A 274 12.11 -9.53 -28.71
N GLY A 275 12.81 -9.54 -27.57
CA GLY A 275 14.26 -9.65 -27.46
C GLY A 275 14.75 -11.01 -26.97
N SER A 276 16.06 -11.24 -27.06
CA SER A 276 16.72 -12.41 -26.47
C SER A 276 16.74 -12.36 -24.93
N ASP A 277 17.03 -13.48 -24.28
CA ASP A 277 17.24 -13.56 -22.83
C ASP A 277 18.30 -12.55 -22.34
N GLN A 278 19.31 -12.26 -23.17
CA GLN A 278 20.31 -11.23 -22.85
C GLN A 278 19.70 -9.83 -22.83
N ALA A 279 18.84 -9.49 -23.79
CA ALA A 279 18.16 -8.20 -23.81
C ALA A 279 17.24 -8.01 -22.60
N ALA A 280 16.57 -9.08 -22.16
CA ALA A 280 15.79 -9.09 -20.93
C ALA A 280 16.67 -8.85 -19.69
N SER A 281 17.78 -9.58 -19.59
CA SER A 281 18.76 -9.43 -18.51
C SER A 281 19.33 -8.01 -18.45
N ASP A 282 19.75 -7.45 -19.59
CA ASP A 282 20.30 -6.09 -19.67
C ASP A 282 19.26 -5.05 -19.24
N ALA A 283 17.99 -5.22 -19.63
CA ALA A 283 16.90 -4.34 -19.22
C ALA A 283 16.66 -4.38 -17.70
N ILE A 284 16.66 -5.58 -17.11
CA ILE A 284 16.55 -5.77 -15.66
C ILE A 284 17.71 -5.08 -14.93
N HIS A 285 18.95 -5.37 -15.35
CA HIS A 285 20.14 -4.79 -14.73
C HIS A 285 20.17 -3.26 -14.84
N LEU A 286 19.83 -2.69 -15.99
CA LEU A 286 19.79 -1.25 -16.17
C LEU A 286 18.72 -0.59 -15.30
N TYR A 287 17.52 -1.17 -15.23
CA TYR A 287 16.43 -0.64 -14.41
C TYR A 287 16.79 -0.65 -12.92
N VAL A 288 17.22 -1.81 -12.41
CA VAL A 288 17.56 -1.97 -10.98
C VAL A 288 18.75 -1.10 -10.60
N SER A 289 19.81 -1.07 -11.41
CA SER A 289 20.98 -0.22 -11.12
C SER A 289 20.64 1.27 -11.13
N SER A 290 19.76 1.71 -12.03
CA SER A 290 19.27 3.10 -12.07
C SER A 290 18.47 3.45 -10.81
N ALA A 291 17.57 2.55 -10.38
CA ALA A 291 16.81 2.73 -9.14
C ALA A 291 17.74 2.78 -7.92
N GLN A 292 18.73 1.89 -7.84
CA GLN A 292 19.71 1.88 -6.75
C GLN A 292 20.54 3.16 -6.69
N ALA A 293 21.05 3.63 -7.83
CA ALA A 293 21.81 4.87 -7.90
C ALA A 293 20.97 6.07 -7.44
N PHE A 294 19.68 6.09 -7.82
CA PHE A 294 18.75 7.11 -7.36
C PHE A 294 18.52 7.04 -5.84
N LEU A 295 18.25 5.85 -5.29
CA LEU A 295 18.02 5.63 -3.86
C LEU A 295 19.27 5.91 -3.01
N ALA A 296 20.47 5.70 -3.54
CA ALA A 296 21.72 6.05 -2.86
C ALA A 296 21.92 7.58 -2.76
N ALA A 297 21.35 8.35 -3.67
CA ALA A 297 21.51 9.80 -3.74
C ALA A 297 20.36 10.58 -3.08
N HIS A 298 19.21 9.95 -2.83
CA HIS A 298 18.00 10.62 -2.36
C HIS A 298 17.38 9.86 -1.20
N ARG A 299 16.92 10.61 -0.19
CA ARG A 299 16.35 10.06 1.04
C ARG A 299 14.83 10.22 1.12
N PRO A 300 14.12 9.27 1.76
CA PRO A 300 12.71 9.43 2.06
C PRO A 300 12.50 10.52 3.12
N THR A 301 11.49 11.37 2.91
CA THR A 301 11.17 12.47 3.85
C THR A 301 9.98 12.14 4.74
N ARG A 302 9.01 11.40 4.22
CA ARG A 302 7.76 11.06 4.93
C ARG A 302 7.31 9.64 4.59
N GLY A 303 6.86 8.93 5.62
CA GLY A 303 6.14 7.66 5.49
C GLY A 303 4.63 7.88 5.51
N VAL A 304 3.91 7.15 4.67
CA VAL A 304 2.44 7.11 4.65
C VAL A 304 2.00 5.69 5.01
N LEU A 305 1.46 5.53 6.21
CA LEU A 305 0.93 4.24 6.66
C LEU A 305 -0.37 3.92 5.92
N GLY A 306 -0.50 2.69 5.42
CA GLY A 306 -1.69 2.18 4.77
C GLY A 306 -2.82 1.92 5.76
N GLN A 307 -4.05 1.80 5.25
CA GLN A 307 -5.26 1.57 6.05
C GLN A 307 -5.20 0.29 6.88
N THR A 308 -4.48 -0.73 6.39
CA THR A 308 -4.25 -2.01 7.10
C THR A 308 -3.31 -1.89 8.29
N GLY A 309 -2.53 -0.79 8.39
CA GLY A 309 -1.49 -0.62 9.39
C GLY A 309 -0.26 -1.52 9.23
N ASN A 310 -0.23 -2.40 8.22
CA ASN A 310 0.87 -3.34 7.98
C ASN A 310 1.88 -2.85 6.93
N SER A 311 1.41 -1.98 6.03
CA SER A 311 2.21 -1.44 4.94
C SER A 311 2.50 0.05 5.14
N CYS A 312 3.72 0.50 4.88
CA CYS A 312 4.08 1.92 4.84
C CYS A 312 4.73 2.27 3.51
N LEU A 313 4.37 3.41 2.92
CA LEU A 313 4.93 3.91 1.67
C LEU A 313 5.85 5.10 1.91
N PHE A 314 6.99 5.10 1.22
CA PHE A 314 7.97 6.18 1.28
C PHE A 314 8.25 6.68 -0.13
N ALA A 315 7.74 7.86 -0.44
CA ALA A 315 7.98 8.52 -1.72
C ALA A 315 9.31 9.28 -1.68
N ILE A 316 10.07 9.14 -2.76
CA ILE A 316 11.36 9.81 -2.97
C ILE A 316 11.31 10.39 -4.39
N GLN A 317 11.56 11.69 -4.55
CA GLN A 317 11.47 12.32 -5.87
C GLN A 317 12.49 13.44 -6.02
N ASN A 318 12.92 13.67 -7.25
CA ASN A 318 13.58 14.89 -7.72
C ASN A 318 12.86 15.44 -8.95
N ASP A 319 13.45 16.41 -9.64
CA ASP A 319 12.82 17.09 -10.79
C ASP A 319 12.53 16.17 -12.00
N SER A 320 13.17 14.99 -12.07
CA SER A 320 13.12 14.11 -13.24
C SER A 320 12.65 12.70 -12.93
N LEU A 321 12.93 12.20 -11.73
CA LEU A 321 12.70 10.81 -11.33
C LEU A 321 11.96 10.74 -10.00
N ALA A 322 11.15 9.70 -9.86
CA ALA A 322 10.49 9.34 -8.63
C ALA A 322 10.69 7.85 -8.34
N ALA A 323 10.85 7.51 -7.07
CA ALA A 323 10.82 6.16 -6.55
C ALA A 323 9.78 6.08 -5.43
N LEU A 324 9.09 4.94 -5.36
CA LEU A 324 8.19 4.60 -4.28
C LEU A 324 8.69 3.33 -3.61
N LEU A 325 9.16 3.46 -2.38
CA LEU A 325 9.48 2.30 -1.55
C LEU A 325 8.23 1.88 -0.76
N GLN A 326 8.07 0.58 -0.58
CA GLN A 326 7.06 -0.01 0.29
C GLN A 326 7.73 -0.84 1.36
N VAL A 327 7.29 -0.65 2.59
CA VAL A 327 7.56 -1.57 3.69
C VAL A 327 6.30 -2.38 3.93
N ASN A 328 6.37 -3.70 3.84
CA ASN A 328 5.27 -4.61 4.22
C ASN A 328 5.86 -5.80 4.98
N ASP A 329 5.27 -6.12 6.14
CA ASP A 329 5.80 -7.15 7.06
C ASP A 329 7.31 -7.02 7.33
N GLY A 330 7.79 -5.78 7.45
CA GLY A 330 9.20 -5.48 7.71
C GLY A 330 10.12 -5.60 6.49
N ILE A 331 9.62 -5.94 5.30
CA ILE A 331 10.43 -6.01 4.07
C ILE A 331 10.34 -4.68 3.33
N ILE A 332 11.49 -4.02 3.09
CA ILE A 332 11.59 -2.82 2.27
C ILE A 332 11.80 -3.23 0.82
N SER A 333 10.85 -2.91 -0.06
CA SER A 333 10.90 -3.24 -1.48
C SER A 333 10.62 -2.03 -2.35
N LEU A 334 11.13 -2.06 -3.60
CA LEU A 334 10.79 -1.09 -4.61
C LEU A 334 9.40 -1.40 -5.17
N ARG A 335 8.49 -0.43 -5.06
CA ARG A 335 7.12 -0.54 -5.59
C ARG A 335 7.00 0.08 -6.98
N ASP A 336 7.67 1.21 -7.20
CA ASP A 336 7.68 1.90 -8.50
C ASP A 336 8.97 2.73 -8.64
N PHE A 337 9.51 2.85 -9.85
CA PHE A 337 10.60 3.76 -10.18
C PHE A 337 10.54 4.21 -11.63
N GLY A 338 10.57 5.51 -11.86
CA GLY A 338 10.53 6.04 -13.21
C GLY A 338 10.52 7.56 -13.24
N ALA A 339 9.98 8.13 -14.32
CA ALA A 339 9.85 9.57 -14.46
C ALA A 339 8.96 10.16 -13.35
N ALA A 340 9.37 11.30 -12.80
CA ALA A 340 8.54 12.01 -11.83
C ALA A 340 7.22 12.45 -12.48
N PRO A 341 6.07 12.28 -11.80
CA PRO A 341 4.81 12.80 -12.31
C PRO A 341 4.91 14.32 -12.45
N ALA A 342 4.42 14.86 -13.56
CA ALA A 342 4.40 16.31 -13.77
C ALA A 342 3.69 16.97 -12.58
N THR A 343 4.41 17.81 -11.84
CA THR A 343 3.80 18.66 -10.82
C THR A 343 2.80 19.56 -11.54
N ALA A 344 1.51 19.38 -11.25
CA ALA A 344 0.48 20.29 -11.72
C ALA A 344 0.86 21.69 -11.24
N SER A 345 1.34 22.52 -12.18
CA SER A 345 1.70 23.90 -11.88
C SER A 345 0.46 24.59 -11.32
N ALA A 346 0.56 25.14 -10.11
CA ALA A 346 -0.48 26.00 -9.58
C ALA A 346 -0.78 27.11 -10.61
N PRO A 347 -2.05 27.51 -10.81
CA PRO A 347 -2.36 28.62 -11.69
C PRO A 347 -1.63 29.86 -11.18
N ASN A 348 -0.76 30.43 -12.03
CA ASN A 348 -0.11 31.70 -11.75
C ASN A 348 -1.19 32.77 -11.52
N GLU A 349 -1.35 33.20 -10.27
CA GLU A 349 -1.85 34.53 -9.94
C GLU A 349 -0.78 35.54 -10.37
N THR A 350 -0.81 36.01 -11.61
CA THR A 350 -0.28 37.34 -12.02
C THR A 350 -0.60 37.64 -13.48
N GLU A 351 -1.73 38.31 -13.72
CA GLU A 351 -1.82 39.37 -14.74
C GLU A 351 -3.06 40.23 -14.44
N ALA A 352 -2.89 41.15 -13.48
CA ALA A 352 -3.74 42.30 -13.30
C ALA A 352 -2.82 43.51 -13.10
N ALA A 353 -2.30 44.03 -14.20
CA ALA A 353 -1.78 45.39 -14.33
C ALA A 353 -1.46 45.67 -15.81
N GLU A 354 -2.45 46.14 -16.57
CA GLU A 354 -2.40 47.40 -17.34
C GLU A 354 -3.79 47.81 -17.82
#